data_AF-A0A9J6PS56-F1
#
_entry.id   AF-A0A9J6PS56-F1
#
_cell.length_a   1.000
_cell.length_b   1.000
_cell.length_c   1.000
_cell.angle_alpha   90.00
_cell.angle_beta   90.00
_cell.angle_gamma   90.00
#
_symmetry.space_group_name_H-M   'P 1'
#
loop_
_entity.id
_entity.type
_entity.pdbx_description
1 polymer ?
#
loop_
_entity_poly.entity_id
_entity_poly.type
_entity_poly.pdbx_seq_one_letter_code
_entity_poly.pdbx_strand_id
1 'polypeptide(L)'
;MQELSTESQLSQYLSEAGEIYASEAEVIGAVIKEIVASGNHVTHKGIILKLIEKLETTADVVTQDIYRLALELIVSRTPDDPDY
;
A
#
# COMPACT_ATOMS: atom_id res chain seq x y z
N MET A 1 14.47 -15.72 -13.39
CA MET A 1 14.22 -14.80 -12.26
C MET A 1 12.77 -14.98 -11.88
N GLN A 2 12.45 -15.27 -10.61
CA GLN A 2 11.05 -15.35 -10.20
C GLN A 2 10.50 -13.91 -10.17
N GLU A 3 9.46 -13.63 -10.94
CA GLU A 3 8.67 -12.41 -10.75
C GLU A 3 8.00 -12.53 -9.38
N LEU A 4 8.46 -11.72 -8.42
CA LEU A 4 7.84 -11.65 -7.11
C LEU A 4 6.44 -11.02 -7.28
N SER A 5 5.40 -11.67 -6.77
CA SER A 5 4.07 -11.07 -6.70
C SER A 5 4.12 -9.72 -5.99
N THR A 6 3.20 -8.82 -6.31
CA THR A 6 3.03 -7.50 -5.68
C THR A 6 3.13 -7.59 -4.14
N GLU A 7 2.47 -8.58 -3.56
CA GLU A 7 2.48 -8.87 -2.11
C GLU A 7 3.89 -9.17 -1.59
N SER A 8 4.66 -9.99 -2.30
CA SER A 8 6.01 -10.37 -1.91
C SER A 8 6.98 -9.19 -2.03
N GLN A 9 6.84 -8.36 -3.05
CA GLN A 9 7.64 -7.13 -3.23
C GLN A 9 7.37 -6.13 -2.10
N LEU A 10 6.10 -5.92 -1.76
CA LEU A 10 5.72 -5.09 -0.62
C LEU A 10 6.22 -5.67 0.68
N SER A 11 5.99 -6.96 0.95
CA SER A 11 6.40 -7.60 2.20
C SER A 11 7.91 -7.54 2.41
N GLN A 12 8.69 -7.69 1.35
CA GLN A 12 10.14 -7.55 1.42
C GLN A 12 10.54 -6.11 1.74
N TYR A 13 9.97 -5.13 1.04
CA TYR A 13 10.25 -3.72 1.30
C TYR A 13 9.87 -3.32 2.73
N LEU A 14 8.72 -3.76 3.22
CA LEU A 14 8.25 -3.51 4.58
C LEU A 14 9.22 -4.10 5.62
N SER A 15 9.82 -5.24 5.30
CA SER A 15 10.84 -5.87 6.15
C SER A 15 12.18 -5.13 6.10
N GLU A 16 12.56 -4.57 4.94
CA GLU A 16 13.79 -3.78 4.75
C GLU A 16 13.69 -2.36 5.32
N ALA A 17 12.49 -1.78 5.29
CA ALA A 17 12.15 -0.45 5.76
C ALA A 17 12.26 -0.32 7.31
N GLY A 18 12.18 -1.43 8.04
CA GLY A 18 12.39 -1.48 9.50
C GLY A 18 11.39 -0.64 10.30
N GLU A 19 11.81 -0.20 11.50
CA GLU A 19 10.98 0.63 12.41
C GLU A 19 10.61 2.00 11.84
N ILE A 20 11.32 2.47 10.80
CA ILE A 20 11.15 3.82 10.22
C ILE A 20 9.78 3.98 9.55
N TYR A 21 9.25 2.90 8.97
CA TYR A 21 7.96 2.90 8.27
C TYR A 21 6.94 1.98 8.94
N ALA A 22 7.07 1.75 10.25
CA ALA A 22 6.25 0.76 10.96
C ALA A 22 4.75 1.07 10.87
N SER A 23 4.36 2.36 10.92
CA SER A 23 2.96 2.79 10.86
C SER A 23 2.37 2.65 9.46
N GLU A 24 3.10 3.06 8.43
CA GLU A 24 2.74 2.88 7.02
C GLU A 24 2.64 1.40 6.70
N ALA A 25 3.58 0.61 7.22
CA ALA A 25 3.61 -0.83 7.03
C ALA A 25 2.39 -1.54 7.60
N GLU A 26 1.99 -1.17 8.81
CA GLU A 26 0.80 -1.70 9.46
C GLU A 26 -0.46 -1.38 8.64
N VAL A 27 -0.58 -0.12 8.20
CA VAL A 27 -1.70 0.35 7.38
C VAL A 27 -1.76 -0.34 6.02
N ILE A 28 -0.63 -0.47 5.33
CA ILE A 28 -0.54 -1.17 4.05
C ILE A 28 -0.92 -2.65 4.23
N GLY A 29 -0.42 -3.29 5.30
CA GLY A 29 -0.78 -4.66 5.65
C GLY A 29 -2.28 -4.83 5.93
N ALA A 30 -2.91 -3.86 6.60
CA ALA A 30 -4.36 -3.86 6.82
C ALA A 30 -5.13 -3.72 5.51
N VAL A 31 -4.73 -2.81 4.62
CA VAL A 31 -5.32 -2.62 3.30
C VAL A 31 -5.22 -3.88 2.44
N ILE A 32 -4.06 -4.54 2.42
CA ILE A 32 -3.87 -5.81 1.70
C ILE A 32 -4.84 -6.87 2.22
N LYS A 33 -4.96 -7.01 3.55
CA LYS A 33 -5.91 -7.94 4.17
C LYS A 33 -7.35 -7.64 3.78
N GLU A 34 -7.75 -6.37 3.70
CA GLU A 34 -9.09 -5.98 3.24
C GLU A 34 -9.34 -6.35 1.77
N ILE A 35 -8.34 -6.16 0.90
CA ILE A 35 -8.43 -6.53 -0.52
C ILE A 35 -8.59 -8.05 -0.67
N VAL A 36 -7.77 -8.83 0.03
CA VAL A 36 -7.82 -10.29 0.04
C VAL A 36 -9.14 -10.78 0.62
N ALA A 37 -9.61 -10.20 1.73
CA ALA A 37 -10.89 -10.54 2.35
C ALA A 37 -12.10 -10.25 1.43
N SER A 38 -11.95 -9.30 0.51
CA SER A 38 -12.94 -8.98 -0.52
C SER A 38 -12.87 -9.92 -1.75
N GLY A 39 -11.95 -10.89 -1.75
CA GLY A 39 -11.73 -11.82 -2.86
C GLY A 39 -11.01 -11.21 -4.07
N ASN A 40 -10.44 -10.01 -3.92
CA ASN A 40 -9.73 -9.32 -5.00
C ASN A 40 -8.23 -9.66 -5.00
N HIS A 41 -7.60 -9.56 -6.17
CA HIS A 41 -6.16 -9.70 -6.29
C HIS A 41 -5.45 -8.44 -5.77
N VAL A 42 -4.37 -8.66 -5.04
CA VAL A 42 -3.53 -7.59 -4.51
C VAL A 42 -2.65 -7.04 -5.63
N THR A 43 -2.96 -5.81 -6.04
CA THR A 43 -2.24 -5.08 -7.10
C THR A 43 -1.89 -3.68 -6.58
N HIS A 44 -0.83 -3.06 -7.12
CA HIS A 44 -0.48 -1.68 -6.75
C HIS A 44 -1.69 -0.74 -6.92
N LYS A 45 -2.41 -0.86 -8.05
CA LYS A 45 -3.64 -0.12 -8.31
C LYS A 45 -4.72 -0.37 -7.26
N GLY A 46 -4.96 -1.62 -6.86
CA GLY A 46 -5.93 -1.96 -5.84
C GLY A 46 -5.60 -1.36 -4.47
N ILE A 47 -4.32 -1.38 -4.10
CA ILE A 47 -3.82 -0.78 -2.86
C ILE A 47 -3.97 0.74 -2.90
N ILE A 48 -3.56 1.39 -4.00
CA ILE A 48 -3.69 2.84 -4.21
C ILE A 48 -5.16 3.28 -4.06
N LEU A 49 -6.08 2.61 -4.77
CA LEU A 49 -7.51 2.95 -4.69
C LEU A 49 -8.07 2.78 -3.28
N LYS A 50 -7.66 1.73 -2.57
CA LYS A 50 -8.13 1.50 -1.20
C LYS A 50 -7.55 2.51 -0.21
N LEU A 51 -6.29 2.93 -0.38
CA LEU A 51 -5.69 3.99 0.43
C LEU A 51 -6.37 5.35 0.19
N ILE A 52 -6.74 5.67 -1.05
CA ILE A 52 -7.52 6.87 -1.38
C ILE A 52 -8.90 6.82 -0.70
N GLU A 53 -9.61 5.69 -0.79
CA GLU A 53 -10.89 5.51 -0.09
C GLU A 53 -10.76 5.75 1.43
N LYS A 54 -9.69 5.23 2.06
CA LYS A 54 -9.42 5.46 3.49
C LYS A 54 -9.12 6.92 3.79
N LEU A 55 -8.38 7.61 2.93
CA LEU A 55 -8.11 9.04 3.07
C LEU A 55 -9.39 9.89 3.03
N GLU A 56 -10.33 9.54 2.15
CA GLU A 56 -11.61 10.26 2.00
C GLU A 56 -12.60 9.98 3.15
N THR A 57 -12.47 8.82 3.80
CA THR A 57 -13.40 8.37 4.85
C THR A 57 -12.87 8.56 6.27
N THR A 58 -11.58 8.86 6.43
CA THR A 58 -10.95 9.08 7.74
C THR A 58 -10.94 10.57 8.10
N ALA A 59 -11.54 10.92 9.24
CA ALA A 59 -11.55 12.31 9.73
C ALA A 59 -10.34 12.66 10.61
N ASP A 60 -9.68 11.65 11.19
CA ASP A 60 -8.50 11.83 12.03
C ASP A 60 -7.29 12.21 11.18
N VAL A 61 -6.77 13.41 11.40
CA VAL A 61 -5.71 13.99 10.57
C VAL A 61 -4.36 13.27 10.73
N VAL A 62 -4.11 12.64 11.88
CA VAL A 62 -2.89 11.86 12.12
C VAL A 62 -2.95 10.57 11.32
N THR A 63 -4.08 9.87 11.35
CA THR A 63 -4.30 8.65 10.58
C THR A 63 -4.32 8.95 9.09
N GLN A 64 -4.92 10.07 8.67
CA GLN A 64 -4.84 10.53 7.28
C GLN A 64 -3.39 10.77 6.84
N ASP A 65 -2.53 11.32 7.70
CA ASP A 65 -1.12 11.52 7.36
C ASP A 65 -0.41 10.19 7.09
N ILE A 66 -0.63 9.19 7.94
CA ILE A 66 -0.09 7.83 7.76
C ILE A 66 -0.59 7.21 6.43
N TYR A 67 -1.88 7.37 6.11
CA TYR A 67 -2.41 6.91 4.82
C TYR A 67 -1.79 7.64 3.63
N ARG A 68 -1.46 8.94 3.75
CA ARG A 68 -0.76 9.70 2.69
C ARG A 68 0.66 9.21 2.49
N LEU A 69 1.41 8.99 3.57
CA LEU A 69 2.77 8.46 3.53
C LEU A 69 2.80 7.05 2.93
N ALA A 70 1.86 6.19 3.35
CA ALA A 70 1.68 4.87 2.75
C ALA A 70 1.35 4.94 1.25
N LEU A 71 0.50 5.88 0.83
CA LEU A 71 0.15 6.07 -0.57
C LEU A 71 1.36 6.54 -1.39
N GLU A 72 2.10 7.53 -0.91
CA GLU A 72 3.32 8.03 -1.57
C GLU A 72 4.33 6.90 -1.79
N LEU A 73 4.52 6.06 -0.78
CA LEU A 73 5.41 4.92 -0.82
C LEU A 73 5.02 3.92 -1.92
N ILE A 74 3.73 3.55 -2.01
CA ILE A 74 3.25 2.63 -3.05
C ILE A 74 3.32 3.28 -4.45
N VAL A 75 2.99 4.56 -4.57
CA VAL A 75 3.06 5.28 -5.86
C VAL A 75 4.51 5.37 -6.34
N SER A 76 5.47 5.68 -5.47
CA SER A 76 6.91 5.75 -5.81
C SER A 76 7.49 4.42 -6.32
N ARG A 77 6.82 3.30 -6.04
CA ARG A 77 7.20 1.94 -6.44
C ARG A 77 6.35 1.39 -7.57
N THR A 78 5.25 2.06 -7.89
CA THR A 78 4.49 1.73 -9.09
C THR A 78 5.31 2.27 -10.25
N PRO A 79 5.85 1.42 -11.15
CA PRO A 79 6.51 1.93 -12.35
C PRO A 79 5.54 2.88 -13.04
N ASP A 80 6.00 4.08 -13.39
CA ASP A 80 5.23 5.07 -14.15
C ASP A 80 4.65 4.33 -15.35
N ASP A 81 3.33 4.10 -15.34
CA ASP A 81 2.65 3.21 -16.26
C ASP A 81 2.95 3.71 -17.68
N PRO A 82 3.83 3.05 -18.47
CA PRO A 82 4.13 3.52 -19.81
C PRO A 82 3.06 2.96 -20.74
N ASP A 83 1.79 3.35 -20.54
CA ASP A 83 0.70 2.93 -21.41
C ASP A 83 -0.25 4.11 -21.67
N TYR A 84 0.04 4.80 -22.76
CA TYR A 84 -0.86 5.69 -23.50
C TYR A 84 -1.06 5.11 -24.91
#